data_AF-A0A498NYX4-F1
#
_entry.id   AF-A0A498NYX4-F1
#
_cell.length_a   1.000
_cell.length_b   1.000
_cell.length_c   1.000
_cell.angle_alpha   90.00
_cell.angle_beta   90.00
_cell.angle_gamma   90.00
#
_symmetry.space_group_name_H-M   'P 1'
#
loop_
_entity.id
_entity.type
_entity.pdbx_description
1 polymer ?
#
loop_
_entity_poly.entity_id
_entity_poly.type
_entity_poly.pdbx_seq_one_letter_code
_entity_poly.pdbx_strand_id
1 'polypeptide(L)'
;MTSGHISGIKKVNTPENYDDVIINKLISPGETEGVQEEYDDVTSVSEDVRNLLDWFGEGSGEIWADVFDCDRNETKLSECSISSWSRAECSHRQDVGVICSNSSLAVHDGLVRLSGERQCEGEVEVFIHKVWRRVLLDSWSLTESSVVCRQLGCGSVLNFYGSSSSSPEHSHECVTDFQCSGSEAHLGNCSSPQTLSCSSKQQLSITCLEFKEIRLTEGCEGNVEVFYNGSWGNVCWNQMERDTASLICQELNCGRSGVLSDSTARLKSAPNWLDKVKCRPHDSTVWQCPSSPWGQNDCGEDEVAKITCSCEMM
;
A
#
# COMPACT_ATOMS: atom_id res chain seq x y z
N MET A 1 -23.92 68.34 -3.73
CA MET A 1 -22.93 68.82 -4.72
C MET A 1 -21.59 68.21 -4.36
N THR A 2 -21.03 67.58 -5.39
CA THR A 2 -19.72 66.94 -5.55
C THR A 2 -18.52 67.66 -4.95
N SER A 3 -17.52 66.89 -4.51
CA SER A 3 -16.14 66.80 -5.06
C SER A 3 -15.24 66.16 -3.99
N GLY A 4 -14.34 65.19 -4.20
CA GLY A 4 -13.70 64.64 -5.40
C GLY A 4 -12.21 64.40 -5.10
N HIS A 5 -11.70 63.22 -5.51
CA HIS A 5 -10.28 62.81 -5.73
C HIS A 5 -9.41 62.35 -4.54
N ILE A 6 -8.44 61.41 -4.66
CA ILE A 6 -8.16 60.20 -5.49
C ILE A 6 -6.82 59.61 -4.95
N SER A 7 -6.70 58.27 -5.04
CA SER A 7 -5.52 57.39 -5.11
C SER A 7 -4.46 57.27 -4.00
N GLY A 8 -4.16 56.00 -3.71
CA GLY A 8 -2.93 55.55 -3.05
C GLY A 8 -2.87 54.06 -2.75
N ILE A 9 -3.33 53.17 -3.65
CA ILE A 9 -3.06 51.72 -3.51
C ILE A 9 -1.60 51.48 -3.88
N LYS A 10 -0.74 51.19 -2.89
CA LYS A 10 0.52 50.51 -3.16
C LYS A 10 0.23 49.02 -3.34
N LYS A 11 0.12 48.58 -4.59
CA LYS A 11 0.35 47.18 -4.94
C LYS A 11 1.85 46.93 -4.80
N VAL A 12 2.23 46.16 -3.79
CA VAL A 12 3.53 45.49 -3.80
C VAL A 12 3.30 44.19 -4.57
N ASN A 13 3.83 44.13 -5.80
CA ASN A 13 4.01 42.87 -6.51
C ASN A 13 5.11 42.09 -5.80
N THR A 14 4.75 41.06 -5.06
CA THR A 14 5.66 39.96 -4.73
C THR A 14 5.19 38.70 -5.45
N PRO A 15 6.10 37.92 -6.04
CA PRO A 15 5.74 36.75 -6.83
C PRO A 15 4.98 35.72 -6.00
N GLU A 16 4.07 35.04 -6.68
CA GLU A 16 3.42 33.81 -6.26
C GLU A 16 4.45 32.81 -5.69
N ASN A 17 4.00 31.99 -4.73
CA ASN A 17 4.67 30.85 -4.11
C ASN A 17 5.37 31.12 -2.75
N TYR A 18 4.58 31.06 -1.68
CA TYR A 18 5.07 30.75 -0.34
C TYR A 18 4.22 29.60 0.23
N ASP A 19 4.87 28.47 0.51
CA ASP A 19 4.30 27.34 1.22
C ASP A 19 4.30 27.66 2.72
N ASP A 20 3.12 27.93 3.28
CA ASP A 20 2.94 27.94 4.72
C ASP A 20 2.86 26.49 5.22
N VAL A 21 3.96 25.98 5.78
CA VAL A 21 3.94 24.75 6.60
C VAL A 21 3.24 25.10 7.91
N ILE A 22 1.97 24.69 8.06
CA ILE A 22 1.30 24.76 9.36
C ILE A 22 1.83 23.62 10.23
N ILE A 23 2.85 23.93 11.03
CA ILE A 23 3.09 23.21 12.28
C ILE A 23 2.16 23.87 13.30
N ASN A 24 1.16 23.14 13.80
CA ASN A 24 0.29 23.61 14.88
C ASN A 24 1.12 23.79 16.16
N LYS A 25 1.78 24.94 16.31
CA LYS A 25 2.25 25.46 17.60
C LYS A 25 1.25 26.49 18.08
N LEU A 26 0.29 26.05 18.90
CA LEU A 26 -0.62 26.96 19.58
C LEU A 26 0.15 27.64 20.73
N ILE A 27 0.64 28.85 20.48
CA ILE A 27 1.05 29.78 21.54
C ILE A 27 -0.17 30.66 21.85
N SER A 28 -0.72 30.53 23.06
CA SER A 28 -1.73 31.46 23.58
C SER A 28 -1.04 32.73 24.11
N PRO A 29 -1.61 33.94 23.91
CA PRO A 29 -1.00 35.17 24.42
C PRO A 29 -1.30 35.37 25.92
N GLY A 30 -0.25 35.23 26.73
CA GLY A 30 0.09 36.05 27.89
C GLY A 30 -0.80 36.00 29.15
N GLU A 31 -0.26 35.44 30.24
CA GLU A 31 -0.10 36.15 31.52
C GLU A 31 1.03 35.52 32.35
N THR A 32 1.57 36.31 33.28
CA THR A 32 2.96 36.32 33.79
C THR A 32 3.29 35.42 34.98
N GLU A 33 4.59 35.10 35.08
CA GLU A 33 5.43 34.77 36.26
C GLU A 33 5.15 33.50 37.11
N GLY A 34 6.18 32.64 37.22
CA GLY A 34 6.41 31.79 38.40
C GLY A 34 6.77 30.33 38.11
N VAL A 35 8.06 30.01 38.16
CA VAL A 35 8.76 28.72 37.94
C VAL A 35 8.16 27.53 38.72
N GLN A 36 7.90 26.40 38.04
CA GLN A 36 8.49 25.09 38.38
C GLN A 36 8.33 24.07 37.23
N GLU A 37 9.45 23.47 36.83
CA GLU A 37 9.58 22.47 35.76
C GLU A 37 8.88 21.16 36.14
N GLU A 38 7.92 20.73 35.32
CA GLU A 38 7.44 19.35 35.24
C GLU A 38 7.30 19.03 33.74
N TYR A 39 8.22 18.22 33.21
CA TYR A 39 8.16 17.70 31.85
C TYR A 39 7.07 16.62 31.79
N ASP A 40 5.81 17.07 31.74
CA ASP A 40 4.69 16.26 31.26
C ASP A 40 4.47 16.62 29.78
N ASP A 41 5.04 15.82 28.88
CA ASP A 41 4.60 15.83 27.49
C ASP A 41 3.16 15.31 27.44
N VAL A 42 2.25 16.25 27.17
CA VAL A 42 0.80 16.18 27.35
C VAL A 42 0.13 15.09 26.50
N THR A 43 -0.83 14.48 27.18
CA THR A 43 -1.94 13.60 26.81
C THR A 43 -2.75 13.91 25.53
N SER A 44 -3.45 12.84 25.10
CA SER A 44 -4.67 12.77 24.27
C SER A 44 -4.52 13.04 22.76
N VAL A 45 -4.27 11.96 22.02
CA VAL A 45 -4.42 11.90 20.57
C VAL A 45 -5.86 11.50 20.25
N SER A 46 -6.54 12.25 19.36
CA SER A 46 -7.88 11.90 18.82
C SER A 46 -7.87 10.49 18.20
N GLU A 47 -8.96 9.72 18.36
CA GLU A 47 -9.13 8.42 17.69
C GLU A 47 -8.96 8.50 16.17
N ASP A 48 -9.27 9.64 15.56
CA ASP A 48 -9.10 9.90 14.12
C ASP A 48 -7.62 9.88 13.68
N VAL A 49 -6.70 10.26 14.57
CA VAL A 49 -5.26 10.30 14.29
C VAL A 49 -4.62 8.94 14.55
N ARG A 50 -5.17 8.13 15.47
CA ARG A 50 -4.72 6.74 15.67
C ARG A 50 -5.01 5.86 14.47
N ASN A 51 -6.16 6.04 13.80
CA ASN A 51 -6.48 5.34 12.56
C ASN A 51 -5.61 5.76 11.37
N LEU A 52 -4.90 6.89 11.47
CA LEU A 52 -3.99 7.39 10.44
C LEU A 52 -2.58 6.78 10.54
N LEU A 53 -2.17 6.34 11.74
CA LEU A 53 -0.87 5.66 11.94
C LEU A 53 -0.84 4.26 11.30
N ASP A 54 -2.00 3.61 11.18
CA ASP A 54 -2.16 2.32 10.50
C ASP A 54 -2.22 2.45 8.97
N TRP A 55 -2.24 3.70 8.44
CA TRP A 55 -2.43 4.00 7.01
C TRP A 55 -1.18 3.80 6.15
N PHE A 56 0.00 4.12 6.70
CA PHE A 56 1.27 3.98 5.98
C PHE A 56 1.97 2.66 6.27
N GLY A 57 1.61 1.99 7.36
CA GLY A 57 2.24 0.76 7.83
C GLY A 57 3.69 0.97 8.28
N GLU A 58 4.29 -0.11 8.76
CA GLU A 58 5.74 -0.16 8.98
C GLU A 58 6.44 -0.24 7.61
N GLY A 59 7.45 0.61 7.38
CA GLY A 59 8.28 0.52 6.19
C GLY A 59 9.18 -0.71 6.21
N SER A 60 9.97 -0.89 5.16
CA SER A 60 10.96 -1.96 5.06
C SER A 60 12.26 -1.43 4.44
N GLY A 61 13.40 -1.97 4.90
CA GLY A 61 14.72 -1.63 4.36
C GLY A 61 15.65 -0.97 5.38
N GLU A 62 16.69 -0.31 4.90
CA GLU A 62 17.63 0.42 5.77
C GLU A 62 17.03 1.76 6.18
N ILE A 63 17.08 2.07 7.48
CA ILE A 63 16.65 3.37 8.00
C ILE A 63 17.83 4.35 7.89
N TRP A 64 17.68 5.35 7.03
CA TRP A 64 18.76 6.26 6.65
C TRP A 64 18.99 7.40 7.63
N ALA A 65 17.95 7.83 8.35
CA ALA A 65 18.02 8.95 9.27
C ALA A 65 16.90 8.89 10.32
N ASP A 66 17.22 9.30 11.54
CA ASP A 66 16.30 9.38 12.68
C ASP A 66 15.72 10.80 12.84
N VAL A 67 16.58 11.81 12.72
CA VAL A 67 16.23 13.21 13.01
C VAL A 67 16.79 14.15 11.96
N PHE A 68 15.89 14.80 11.23
CA PHE A 68 16.20 15.89 10.30
C PHE A 68 16.06 17.24 11.03
N ASP A 69 17.15 18.00 11.05
CA ASP A 69 17.22 19.36 11.56
C ASP A 69 17.17 20.32 10.35
N CYS A 70 16.01 20.95 10.15
CA CYS A 70 15.73 21.83 9.01
C CYS A 70 15.60 23.27 9.48
N ASP A 71 16.31 24.21 8.83
CA ASP A 71 16.35 25.64 9.15
C ASP A 71 15.22 26.45 8.49
N ARG A 72 14.21 25.78 7.91
CA ARG A 72 13.03 26.35 7.22
C ARG A 72 13.33 27.09 5.91
N ASN A 73 14.49 26.86 5.29
CA ASN A 73 14.78 27.36 3.94
C ASN A 73 14.88 26.23 2.89
N GLU A 74 14.91 24.98 3.37
CA GLU A 74 15.08 23.78 2.57
C GLU A 74 13.81 23.46 1.79
N THR A 75 13.98 23.05 0.55
CA THR A 75 12.85 22.64 -0.31
C THR A 75 12.70 21.12 -0.38
N LYS A 76 13.69 20.38 0.13
CA LYS A 76 13.72 18.93 0.17
C LYS A 76 14.25 18.46 1.51
N LEU A 77 13.72 17.34 2.01
CA LEU A 77 14.18 16.73 3.25
C LEU A 77 15.66 16.32 3.20
N SER A 78 16.17 15.99 2.00
CA SER A 78 17.60 15.69 1.77
C SER A 78 18.54 16.89 1.94
N GLU A 79 18.00 18.12 1.98
CA GLU A 79 18.77 19.35 2.18
C GLU A 79 18.90 19.71 3.67
N CYS A 80 18.11 19.07 4.54
CA CYS A 80 18.18 19.26 5.98
C CYS A 80 19.40 18.55 6.57
N SER A 81 19.95 19.12 7.64
CA SER A 81 21.06 18.52 8.37
C SER A 81 20.56 17.31 9.16
N ILE A 82 21.21 16.16 9.03
CA ILE A 82 20.86 14.98 9.82
C ILE A 82 21.61 15.07 11.15
N SER A 83 20.89 15.20 12.27
CA SER A 83 21.53 15.26 13.57
C SER A 83 22.00 13.86 13.99
N SER A 84 23.23 13.75 14.49
CA SER A 84 23.82 12.45 14.91
C SER A 84 23.61 12.13 16.39
N TRP A 85 22.68 12.82 17.06
CA TRP A 85 22.64 12.86 18.53
C TRP A 85 21.89 11.68 19.18
N SER A 86 21.07 10.96 18.43
CA SER A 86 20.43 9.71 18.87
C SER A 86 21.03 8.52 18.13
N ARG A 87 21.82 7.70 18.82
CA ARG A 87 22.11 6.31 18.41
C ARG A 87 21.01 5.39 18.94
N ALA A 88 19.76 5.81 18.86
CA ALA A 88 18.66 4.91 19.15
C ALA A 88 18.50 3.98 17.94
N GLU A 89 18.27 2.70 18.18
CA GLU A 89 17.91 1.77 17.11
C GLU A 89 16.53 2.19 16.60
N CYS A 90 16.50 2.90 15.49
CA CYS A 90 15.24 3.19 14.80
C CYS A 90 14.61 1.87 14.38
N SER A 91 13.31 1.75 14.60
CA SER A 91 12.51 0.64 14.10
C SER A 91 11.49 1.19 13.11
N HIS A 92 11.13 0.41 12.10
CA HIS A 92 10.03 0.74 11.19
C HIS A 92 8.69 0.99 11.89
N ARG A 93 8.56 0.58 13.15
CA ARG A 93 7.48 0.97 14.08
C ARG A 93 7.34 2.48 14.30
N GLN A 94 8.39 3.23 13.99
CA GLN A 94 8.50 4.67 14.21
C GLN A 94 8.58 5.45 12.90
N ASP A 95 8.31 4.80 11.76
CA ASP A 95 8.34 5.46 10.47
C ASP A 95 7.31 6.58 10.42
N VAL A 96 7.72 7.72 9.86
CA VAL A 96 6.90 8.93 9.81
C VAL A 96 6.17 9.00 8.47
N GLY A 97 4.84 8.96 8.51
CA GLY A 97 3.98 9.34 7.38
C GLY A 97 3.73 10.85 7.38
N VAL A 98 3.99 11.52 6.25
CA VAL A 98 3.69 12.96 6.09
C VAL A 98 2.52 13.17 5.13
N ILE A 99 1.62 14.08 5.49
CA ILE A 99 0.51 14.51 4.64
C ILE A 99 0.64 16.03 4.48
N CYS A 100 0.77 16.50 3.24
CA CYS A 100 0.97 17.91 2.95
C CYS A 100 -0.36 18.67 2.89
N SER A 101 -0.40 19.89 3.43
CA SER A 101 -1.60 20.75 3.49
C SER A 101 -2.16 21.13 2.10
N ASN A 102 -1.29 21.15 1.08
CA ASN A 102 -1.63 21.51 -0.30
C ASN A 102 -1.79 20.29 -1.24
N SER A 103 -1.58 19.06 -0.74
CA SER A 103 -2.29 17.91 -1.29
C SER A 103 -3.71 18.00 -0.74
N SER A 104 -4.52 18.86 -1.36
CA SER A 104 -5.91 19.04 -1.02
C SER A 104 -6.54 17.69 -0.70
N LEU A 105 -7.31 17.59 0.37
CA LEU A 105 -8.18 16.46 0.73
C LEU A 105 -9.18 16.07 -0.40
N ALA A 106 -9.06 16.68 -1.59
CA ALA A 106 -9.58 16.27 -2.89
C ALA A 106 -8.75 15.16 -3.58
N VAL A 107 -7.55 14.80 -3.07
CA VAL A 107 -6.66 13.76 -3.65
C VAL A 107 -7.09 12.34 -3.24
N HIS A 108 -8.00 12.19 -2.28
CA HIS A 108 -8.50 10.87 -1.87
C HIS A 108 -9.75 10.41 -2.64
N ASP A 109 -10.34 11.25 -3.49
CA ASP A 109 -11.46 10.84 -4.34
C ASP A 109 -10.95 9.83 -5.39
N GLY A 110 -11.45 8.59 -5.32
CA GLY A 110 -11.03 7.49 -6.17
C GLY A 110 -10.10 6.45 -5.52
N LEU A 111 -9.91 6.50 -4.19
CA LEU A 111 -9.38 5.34 -3.47
C LEU A 111 -10.36 4.17 -3.56
N VAL A 112 -9.83 2.97 -3.72
CA VAL A 112 -10.63 1.75 -3.89
C VAL A 112 -10.25 0.74 -2.81
N ARG A 113 -11.23 0.00 -2.30
CA ARG A 113 -11.02 -1.19 -1.47
C ARG A 113 -11.99 -2.31 -1.88
N LEU A 114 -11.60 -3.54 -1.56
CA LEU A 114 -12.46 -4.72 -1.71
C LEU A 114 -12.93 -5.19 -0.33
N SER A 115 -14.24 -5.28 -0.17
CA SER A 115 -14.87 -5.84 1.02
C SER A 115 -15.21 -7.31 0.75
N GLY A 116 -14.46 -8.23 1.36
CA GLY A 116 -14.58 -9.67 1.14
C GLY A 116 -13.65 -10.47 2.05
N GLU A 117 -13.73 -11.80 1.98
CA GLU A 117 -12.86 -12.70 2.78
C GLU A 117 -11.44 -12.83 2.19
N ARG A 118 -11.21 -12.39 0.96
CA ARG A 118 -9.96 -12.58 0.20
C ARG A 118 -9.39 -11.23 -0.24
N GLN A 119 -8.07 -11.10 -0.23
CA GLN A 119 -7.37 -9.83 -0.47
C GLN A 119 -7.58 -9.23 -1.88
N CYS A 120 -7.88 -10.07 -2.89
CA CYS A 120 -8.09 -9.65 -4.29
C CYS A 120 -9.45 -10.11 -4.86
N GLU A 121 -10.43 -10.31 -3.97
CA GLU A 121 -11.80 -10.66 -4.34
C GLU A 121 -12.77 -10.04 -3.34
N GLY A 122 -13.77 -9.33 -3.85
CA GLY A 122 -14.80 -8.77 -2.99
C GLY A 122 -15.57 -7.62 -3.63
N GLU A 123 -16.42 -7.03 -2.81
CA GLU A 123 -17.27 -5.91 -3.19
C GLU A 123 -16.47 -4.63 -3.30
N VAL A 124 -16.64 -3.91 -4.41
CA VAL A 124 -15.88 -2.69 -4.69
C VAL A 124 -16.52 -1.51 -3.96
N GLU A 125 -15.71 -0.83 -3.15
CA GLU A 125 -16.06 0.45 -2.54
C GLU A 125 -15.06 1.52 -2.95
N VAL A 126 -15.57 2.73 -3.21
CA VAL A 126 -14.76 3.88 -3.63
C VAL A 126 -14.94 5.03 -2.66
N PHE A 127 -13.84 5.63 -2.23
CA PHE A 127 -13.87 6.82 -1.41
C PHE A 127 -14.10 8.05 -2.29
N ILE A 128 -15.25 8.72 -2.16
CA ILE A 128 -15.55 9.97 -2.88
C ILE A 128 -16.29 10.91 -1.94
N HIS A 129 -15.88 12.18 -1.90
CA HIS A 129 -16.43 13.21 -1.03
C HIS A 129 -16.40 12.81 0.45
N LYS A 130 -15.27 12.25 0.89
CA LYS A 130 -15.02 11.84 2.29
C LYS A 130 -15.86 10.66 2.81
N VAL A 131 -16.50 9.90 1.92
CA VAL A 131 -17.35 8.75 2.29
C VAL A 131 -17.04 7.57 1.37
N TRP A 132 -16.97 6.37 1.95
CA TRP A 132 -16.95 5.12 1.19
C TRP A 132 -18.32 4.86 0.58
N ARG A 133 -18.35 4.74 -0.74
CA ARG A 133 -19.56 4.56 -1.53
C ARG A 133 -19.51 3.23 -2.26
N ARG A 134 -20.66 2.59 -2.36
CA ARG A 134 -20.83 1.36 -3.12
C ARG A 134 -20.80 1.64 -4.60
N VAL A 135 -20.13 0.77 -5.35
CA VAL A 135 -20.14 0.79 -6.82
C VAL A 135 -21.26 -0.12 -7.30
N LEU A 136 -22.06 0.39 -8.24
CA LEU A 136 -23.10 -0.41 -8.90
C LEU A 136 -22.53 -1.14 -10.11
N LEU A 137 -23.08 -2.30 -10.40
CA LEU A 137 -22.71 -3.08 -11.58
C LEU A 137 -23.09 -2.37 -12.90
N ASP A 138 -24.05 -1.45 -12.86
CA ASP A 138 -24.50 -0.73 -14.04
C ASP A 138 -23.35 0.03 -14.70
N SER A 139 -23.22 -0.11 -16.02
CA SER A 139 -22.15 0.52 -16.82
C SER A 139 -20.72 0.13 -16.42
N TRP A 140 -20.53 -0.93 -15.63
CA TRP A 140 -19.20 -1.43 -15.27
C TRP A 140 -18.67 -2.41 -16.32
N SER A 141 -17.35 -2.37 -16.61
CA SER A 141 -16.72 -3.28 -17.56
C SER A 141 -15.40 -3.88 -17.05
N LEU A 142 -14.81 -4.77 -17.87
CA LEU A 142 -13.48 -5.30 -17.63
C LEU A 142 -12.40 -4.21 -17.65
N THR A 143 -12.63 -3.10 -18.36
CA THR A 143 -11.69 -1.97 -18.43
C THR A 143 -11.55 -1.29 -17.07
N GLU A 144 -12.68 -0.93 -16.44
CA GLU A 144 -12.70 -0.37 -15.08
C GLU A 144 -12.15 -1.39 -14.07
N SER A 145 -12.54 -2.67 -14.20
CA SER A 145 -12.03 -3.75 -13.34
C SER A 145 -10.51 -3.89 -13.42
N SER A 146 -9.92 -3.74 -14.61
CA SER A 146 -8.48 -3.81 -14.82
C SER A 146 -7.76 -2.65 -14.11
N VAL A 147 -8.32 -1.44 -14.15
CA VAL A 147 -7.80 -0.29 -13.40
C VAL A 147 -7.83 -0.56 -11.90
N VAL A 148 -8.94 -1.11 -11.38
CA VAL A 148 -9.06 -1.45 -9.96
C VAL A 148 -8.06 -2.53 -9.53
N CYS A 149 -7.99 -3.65 -10.26
CA CYS A 149 -7.05 -4.73 -9.93
C CYS A 149 -5.60 -4.24 -9.94
N ARG A 150 -5.23 -3.37 -10.90
CA ARG A 150 -3.90 -2.75 -10.95
C ARG A 150 -3.67 -1.76 -9.80
N GLN A 151 -4.65 -0.91 -9.49
CA GLN A 151 -4.58 0.05 -8.39
C GLN A 151 -4.37 -0.64 -7.04
N LEU A 152 -4.97 -1.82 -6.85
CA LEU A 152 -4.85 -2.64 -5.65
C LEU A 152 -3.60 -3.55 -5.63
N GLY A 153 -2.82 -3.58 -6.71
CA GLY A 153 -1.69 -4.51 -6.84
C GLY A 153 -2.10 -5.98 -7.01
N CYS A 154 -3.36 -6.24 -7.35
CA CYS A 154 -3.95 -7.57 -7.48
C CYS A 154 -3.82 -8.19 -8.89
N GLY A 155 -2.93 -7.67 -9.73
CA GLY A 155 -2.70 -8.18 -11.08
C GLY A 155 -3.80 -7.78 -12.07
N SER A 156 -4.26 -8.75 -12.87
CA SER A 156 -5.25 -8.54 -13.93
C SER A 156 -6.67 -8.84 -13.45
N VAL A 157 -7.71 -8.46 -14.20
CA VAL A 157 -9.10 -8.84 -13.86
C VAL A 157 -9.38 -10.29 -14.26
N LEU A 158 -9.93 -11.12 -13.34
CA LEU A 158 -10.50 -12.44 -13.66
C LEU A 158 -11.93 -12.30 -14.18
N ASN A 159 -12.80 -11.74 -13.35
CA ASN A 159 -14.21 -11.53 -13.63
C ASN A 159 -14.81 -10.48 -12.68
N PHE A 160 -16.04 -10.07 -12.98
CA PHE A 160 -16.87 -9.26 -12.10
C PHE A 160 -18.31 -9.77 -12.14
N TYR A 161 -19.05 -9.59 -11.05
CA TYR A 161 -20.43 -10.04 -10.91
C TYR A 161 -21.20 -9.17 -9.91
N GLY A 162 -22.52 -9.21 -9.99
CA GLY A 162 -23.40 -8.53 -9.04
C GLY A 162 -23.58 -9.35 -7.77
N SER A 163 -23.22 -8.80 -6.61
CA SER A 163 -23.55 -9.36 -5.31
C SER A 163 -24.92 -8.88 -4.84
N SER A 164 -25.62 -9.72 -4.08
CA SER A 164 -26.92 -9.41 -3.46
C SER A 164 -26.78 -9.20 -1.95
N SER A 165 -25.60 -8.77 -1.48
CA SER A 165 -25.32 -8.65 -0.05
C SER A 165 -26.27 -7.65 0.60
N SER A 166 -26.84 -8.09 1.72
CA SER A 166 -27.52 -7.25 2.67
C SER A 166 -26.54 -6.95 3.79
N SER A 167 -25.87 -5.80 3.75
CA SER A 167 -25.44 -5.15 4.98
C SER A 167 -25.77 -3.66 4.96
N PRO A 168 -26.50 -3.18 5.98
CA PRO A 168 -26.81 -1.78 6.18
C PRO A 168 -25.64 -1.12 6.93
N GLU A 169 -25.19 0.06 6.49
CA GLU A 169 -24.94 1.21 7.39
C GLU A 169 -24.15 2.36 6.77
N HIS A 170 -23.49 2.19 5.63
CA HIS A 170 -22.67 3.29 5.09
C HIS A 170 -23.08 3.66 3.67
N SER A 171 -23.68 4.84 3.55
CA SER A 171 -24.10 5.52 2.33
C SER A 171 -25.35 4.97 1.62
N HIS A 172 -26.47 5.69 1.75
CA HIS A 172 -27.63 5.58 0.87
C HIS A 172 -27.33 6.01 -0.58
N GLU A 173 -26.13 6.53 -0.83
CA GLU A 173 -25.68 7.03 -2.12
C GLU A 173 -24.60 6.10 -2.72
N CYS A 174 -24.86 5.64 -3.93
CA CYS A 174 -24.00 4.77 -4.73
C CYS A 174 -23.34 5.57 -5.85
N VAL A 175 -22.30 4.99 -6.44
CA VAL A 175 -21.60 5.55 -7.60
C VAL A 175 -21.67 4.60 -8.79
N THR A 176 -21.76 5.17 -9.99
CA THR A 176 -21.86 4.44 -11.26
C THR A 176 -21.23 5.26 -12.39
N ASP A 177 -21.19 4.69 -13.60
CA ASP A 177 -20.76 5.36 -14.83
C ASP A 177 -19.29 5.81 -14.83
N PHE A 178 -18.41 4.99 -14.24
CA PHE A 178 -16.98 5.16 -14.43
C PHE A 178 -16.64 4.92 -15.91
N GLN A 179 -15.94 5.88 -16.53
CA GLN A 179 -15.49 5.77 -17.91
C GLN A 179 -13.96 5.79 -17.95
N CYS A 180 -13.36 4.60 -18.01
CA CYS A 180 -11.92 4.44 -18.13
C CYS A 180 -11.51 4.11 -19.58
N SER A 181 -10.33 4.57 -20.00
CA SER A 181 -9.65 4.10 -21.21
C SER A 181 -8.88 2.79 -20.98
N GLY A 182 -8.56 2.49 -19.71
CA GLY A 182 -7.78 1.34 -19.26
C GLY A 182 -6.31 1.65 -18.97
N SER A 183 -5.83 2.87 -19.27
CA SER A 183 -4.46 3.31 -18.97
C SER A 183 -4.33 4.06 -17.64
N GLU A 184 -5.43 4.33 -16.96
CA GLU A 184 -5.46 5.08 -15.71
C GLU A 184 -4.75 4.36 -14.56
N ALA A 185 -3.99 5.09 -13.76
CA ALA A 185 -3.33 4.52 -12.58
C ALA A 185 -4.31 4.24 -11.43
N HIS A 186 -5.35 5.06 -11.31
CA HIS A 186 -6.38 4.95 -10.28
C HIS A 186 -7.76 5.17 -10.88
N LEU A 187 -8.78 4.57 -10.26
CA LEU A 187 -10.17 4.70 -10.69
C LEU A 187 -10.66 6.15 -10.61
N GLY A 188 -10.12 6.95 -9.69
CA GLY A 188 -10.37 8.41 -9.61
C GLY A 188 -9.89 9.22 -10.80
N ASN A 189 -8.97 8.67 -11.61
CA ASN A 189 -8.49 9.31 -12.84
C ASN A 189 -9.39 9.01 -14.05
N CYS A 190 -10.38 8.11 -13.91
CA CYS A 190 -11.39 7.87 -14.92
C CYS A 190 -12.43 9.00 -14.95
N SER A 191 -13.11 9.19 -16.08
CA SER A 191 -14.03 10.33 -16.23
C SER A 191 -15.33 10.17 -15.40
N SER A 192 -15.78 11.30 -14.84
CA SER A 192 -16.98 11.59 -14.01
C SER A 192 -17.89 10.44 -13.56
N PRO A 193 -17.68 9.86 -12.36
CA PRO A 193 -18.67 9.00 -11.73
C PRO A 193 -19.91 9.80 -11.31
N GLN A 194 -21.10 9.25 -11.54
CA GLN A 194 -22.36 9.84 -11.09
C GLN A 194 -22.75 9.28 -9.71
N THR A 195 -23.20 10.15 -8.82
CA THR A 195 -23.79 9.75 -7.53
C THR A 195 -25.30 9.60 -7.68
N LEU A 196 -25.84 8.48 -7.19
CA LEU A 196 -27.29 8.23 -7.21
C LEU A 196 -27.76 7.49 -5.95
N SER A 197 -29.07 7.51 -5.71
CA SER A 197 -29.67 6.73 -4.62
C SER A 197 -29.63 5.23 -4.92
N CYS A 198 -29.16 4.43 -3.96
CA CYS A 198 -29.04 2.99 -4.07
C CYS A 198 -30.41 2.27 -3.99
N SER A 199 -31.32 2.45 -4.95
CA SER A 199 -32.58 1.71 -4.99
C SER A 199 -32.38 0.32 -5.61
N SER A 200 -32.16 -0.69 -4.76
CA SER A 200 -32.19 -2.14 -5.07
C SER A 200 -31.38 -2.61 -6.30
N LYS A 201 -30.24 -1.97 -6.60
CA LYS A 201 -29.32 -2.41 -7.66
C LYS A 201 -28.24 -3.33 -7.08
N GLN A 202 -27.76 -4.27 -7.89
CA GLN A 202 -26.68 -5.19 -7.49
C GLN A 202 -25.39 -4.41 -7.24
N GLN A 203 -24.77 -4.66 -6.09
CA GLN A 203 -23.46 -4.12 -5.78
C GLN A 203 -22.41 -4.86 -6.59
N LEU A 204 -21.42 -4.14 -7.10
CA LEU A 204 -20.34 -4.72 -7.88
C LEU A 204 -19.39 -5.50 -6.96
N SER A 205 -19.12 -6.74 -7.33
CA SER A 205 -18.01 -7.53 -6.81
C SER A 205 -17.06 -7.88 -7.95
N ILE A 206 -15.76 -7.86 -7.67
CA ILE A 206 -14.72 -8.25 -8.65
C ILE A 206 -13.84 -9.35 -8.08
N THR A 207 -13.26 -10.13 -8.98
CA THR A 207 -12.16 -11.05 -8.69
C THR A 207 -11.01 -10.69 -9.61
N CYS A 208 -9.82 -10.51 -9.04
CA CYS A 208 -8.61 -10.29 -9.82
C CYS A 208 -7.86 -11.62 -10.04
N LEU A 209 -7.40 -11.82 -11.27
CA LEU A 209 -6.40 -12.81 -11.66
C LEU A 209 -5.07 -12.37 -11.05
N GLU A 210 -4.49 -13.22 -10.21
CA GLU A 210 -3.13 -13.13 -9.68
C GLU A 210 -2.95 -12.49 -8.29
N PHE A 211 -3.80 -12.83 -7.32
CA PHE A 211 -3.23 -12.93 -5.96
C PHE A 211 -2.19 -14.05 -5.96
N LYS A 212 -0.93 -13.65 -5.86
CA LYS A 212 0.23 -14.54 -5.70
C LYS A 212 0.82 -14.24 -4.34
N GLU A 213 0.99 -15.28 -3.54
CA GLU A 213 1.60 -15.20 -2.23
C GLU A 213 2.68 -16.26 -2.15
N ILE A 214 3.77 -15.97 -1.46
CA ILE A 214 4.82 -16.94 -1.15
C ILE A 214 4.95 -17.06 0.35
N ARG A 215 5.21 -18.27 0.84
CA ARG A 215 5.49 -18.52 2.27
C ARG A 215 6.48 -19.64 2.47
N LEU A 216 7.07 -19.65 3.67
CA LEU A 216 7.69 -20.84 4.25
C LEU A 216 6.73 -21.45 5.27
N THR A 217 6.73 -22.78 5.32
CA THR A 217 5.73 -23.54 6.09
C THR A 217 5.95 -23.53 7.60
N GLU A 218 7.15 -23.17 8.06
CA GLU A 218 7.55 -23.15 9.47
C GLU A 218 8.21 -21.80 9.84
N GLY A 219 7.57 -20.69 9.45
CA GLY A 219 8.04 -19.33 9.77
C GLY A 219 9.16 -18.88 8.84
N CYS A 220 10.41 -18.92 9.30
CA CYS A 220 11.60 -18.58 8.49
C CYS A 220 12.39 -19.82 8.04
N GLU A 221 11.78 -21.00 8.16
CA GLU A 221 12.26 -22.27 7.62
C GLU A 221 11.08 -23.05 7.02
N GLY A 222 11.36 -23.95 6.08
CA GLY A 222 10.42 -24.98 5.66
C GLY A 222 10.27 -25.06 4.15
N ASN A 223 9.30 -25.85 3.71
CA ASN A 223 8.94 -25.93 2.30
C ASN A 223 8.48 -24.58 1.77
N VAL A 224 8.89 -24.26 0.55
CA VAL A 224 8.46 -23.07 -0.19
C VAL A 224 7.13 -23.39 -0.86
N GLU A 225 6.09 -22.67 -0.46
CA GLU A 225 4.76 -22.78 -1.05
C GLU A 225 4.36 -21.45 -1.68
N VAL A 226 3.68 -21.52 -2.83
CA VAL A 226 3.10 -20.36 -3.50
C VAL A 226 1.60 -20.52 -3.66
N PHE A 227 0.86 -19.44 -3.43
CA PHE A 227 -0.56 -19.38 -3.72
C PHE A 227 -0.77 -18.93 -5.16
N TYR A 228 -1.45 -19.74 -5.96
CA TYR A 228 -1.78 -19.39 -7.33
C TYR A 228 -3.06 -20.11 -7.76
N ASN A 229 -3.87 -19.43 -8.57
CA ASN A 229 -5.12 -19.96 -9.11
C ASN A 229 -6.05 -20.56 -8.03
N GLY A 230 -6.12 -19.91 -6.86
CA GLY A 230 -7.02 -20.30 -5.77
C GLY A 230 -6.52 -21.42 -4.84
N SER A 231 -5.26 -21.86 -4.97
CA SER A 231 -4.71 -22.92 -4.10
C SER A 231 -3.22 -22.77 -3.82
N TRP A 232 -2.80 -23.24 -2.64
CA TRP A 232 -1.39 -23.40 -2.29
C TRP A 232 -0.78 -24.59 -3.02
N GLY A 233 0.39 -24.39 -3.61
CA GLY A 233 1.18 -25.44 -4.26
C GLY A 233 2.66 -25.27 -3.98
N ASN A 234 3.43 -26.31 -4.31
CA ASN A 234 4.86 -26.37 -4.03
C ASN A 234 5.68 -25.66 -5.11
N VAL A 235 6.89 -25.25 -4.75
CA VAL A 235 7.95 -24.85 -5.68
C VAL A 235 8.99 -25.95 -5.77
N CYS A 236 9.43 -26.30 -6.97
CA CYS A 236 10.44 -27.33 -7.15
C CYS A 236 11.84 -26.87 -6.74
N TRP A 237 12.61 -27.80 -6.18
CA TRP A 237 13.99 -27.57 -5.72
C TRP A 237 15.01 -27.51 -6.87
N ASN A 238 14.75 -28.23 -7.96
CA ASN A 238 15.66 -28.38 -9.09
C ASN A 238 16.03 -27.02 -9.72
N GLN A 239 17.33 -26.82 -9.95
CA GLN A 239 17.89 -25.60 -10.56
C GLN A 239 17.60 -24.29 -9.80
N MET A 240 17.10 -24.37 -8.57
CA MET A 240 17.03 -23.22 -7.68
C MET A 240 18.42 -22.94 -7.09
N GLU A 241 18.87 -21.68 -7.17
CA GLU A 241 20.19 -21.26 -6.69
C GLU A 241 20.09 -20.51 -5.35
N ARG A 242 21.19 -20.45 -4.61
CA ARG A 242 21.26 -19.78 -3.29
C ARG A 242 20.80 -18.32 -3.35
N ASP A 243 21.01 -17.66 -4.48
CA ASP A 243 20.56 -16.28 -4.71
C ASP A 243 19.03 -16.20 -4.74
N THR A 244 18.34 -17.15 -5.38
CA THR A 244 16.87 -17.28 -5.33
C THR A 244 16.39 -17.45 -3.89
N ALA A 245 17.04 -18.32 -3.12
CA ALA A 245 16.63 -18.54 -1.72
C ALA A 245 16.86 -17.31 -0.84
N SER A 246 17.97 -16.62 -1.06
CA SER A 246 18.29 -15.38 -0.34
C SER A 246 17.30 -14.28 -0.68
N LEU A 247 16.88 -14.16 -1.94
CA LEU A 247 15.81 -13.25 -2.36
C LEU A 247 14.49 -13.60 -1.67
N ILE A 248 14.08 -14.87 -1.64
CA ILE A 248 12.85 -15.30 -0.96
C ILE A 248 12.92 -14.97 0.54
N CYS A 249 14.06 -15.20 1.20
CA CYS A 249 14.24 -14.82 2.61
C CYS A 249 14.12 -13.31 2.84
N GLN A 250 14.61 -12.50 1.91
CA GLN A 250 14.50 -11.04 1.97
C GLN A 250 13.05 -10.59 1.73
N GLU A 251 12.36 -11.15 0.72
CA GLU A 251 10.96 -10.86 0.42
C GLU A 251 10.02 -11.21 1.60
N LEU A 252 10.35 -12.26 2.36
CA LEU A 252 9.62 -12.69 3.55
C LEU A 252 10.07 -12.00 4.85
N ASN A 253 11.00 -11.05 4.80
CA ASN A 253 11.60 -10.41 5.99
C ASN A 253 12.18 -11.41 7.02
N CYS A 254 12.73 -12.52 6.54
CA CYS A 254 13.25 -13.63 7.35
C CYS A 254 14.78 -13.68 7.44
N GLY A 255 15.47 -12.74 6.79
CA GLY A 255 16.93 -12.65 6.77
C GLY A 255 17.48 -12.27 5.41
N ARG A 256 18.81 -12.15 5.31
CA ARG A 256 19.48 -11.76 4.05
C ARG A 256 19.99 -12.94 3.23
N SER A 257 20.15 -14.11 3.85
CA SER A 257 20.64 -15.31 3.19
C SER A 257 19.75 -16.52 3.47
N GLY A 258 19.55 -17.35 2.44
CA GLY A 258 18.85 -18.62 2.54
C GLY A 258 19.75 -19.80 2.18
N VAL A 259 19.55 -20.93 2.84
CA VAL A 259 20.12 -22.22 2.48
C VAL A 259 19.03 -23.10 1.88
N LEU A 260 19.32 -23.71 0.73
CA LEU A 260 18.41 -24.61 0.02
C LEU A 260 18.66 -26.07 0.38
N SER A 261 17.58 -26.82 0.52
CA SER A 261 17.56 -28.27 0.59
C SER A 261 16.35 -28.81 -0.15
N ASP A 262 16.41 -30.07 -0.56
CA ASP A 262 15.25 -30.82 -1.02
C ASP A 262 14.36 -31.25 0.16
N SER A 263 13.09 -31.51 -0.13
CA SER A 263 12.10 -31.93 0.83
C SER A 263 10.93 -32.61 0.13
N THR A 264 10.05 -33.20 0.93
CA THR A 264 8.82 -33.82 0.44
C THR A 264 7.64 -32.87 0.57
N ALA A 265 6.68 -32.96 -0.36
CA ALA A 265 5.45 -32.20 -0.29
C ALA A 265 4.67 -32.50 1.01
N ARG A 266 4.22 -31.46 1.73
CA ARG A 266 3.40 -31.63 2.94
C ARG A 266 2.04 -32.25 2.65
N LEU A 267 1.46 -31.90 1.50
CA LEU A 267 0.20 -32.40 1.00
C LEU A 267 0.44 -33.07 -0.35
N LYS A 268 0.23 -34.40 -0.43
CA LYS A 268 0.42 -35.16 -1.67
C LYS A 268 -0.49 -34.71 -2.82
N SER A 269 -1.65 -34.13 -2.50
CA SER A 269 -2.59 -33.60 -3.49
C SER A 269 -2.28 -32.17 -3.93
N ALA A 270 -1.30 -31.50 -3.31
CA ALA A 270 -0.95 -30.14 -3.67
C ALA A 270 -0.25 -30.13 -5.04
N PRO A 271 -0.60 -29.18 -5.94
CA PRO A 271 0.07 -29.05 -7.22
C PRO A 271 1.50 -28.50 -7.03
N ASN A 272 2.38 -28.79 -7.98
CA ASN A 272 3.67 -28.12 -8.10
C ASN A 272 3.49 -26.96 -9.08
N TRP A 273 3.54 -25.72 -8.57
CA TRP A 273 3.20 -24.53 -9.35
C TRP A 273 4.36 -23.96 -10.15
N LEU A 274 5.55 -23.95 -9.54
CA LEU A 274 6.74 -23.35 -10.11
C LEU A 274 7.87 -24.37 -10.19
N ASP A 275 8.61 -24.31 -11.29
CA ASP A 275 9.74 -25.19 -11.61
C ASP A 275 10.87 -24.35 -12.22
N LYS A 276 12.12 -24.77 -11.98
CA LYS A 276 13.33 -24.11 -12.50
C LYS A 276 13.42 -22.61 -12.21
N VAL A 277 13.03 -22.20 -10.99
CA VAL A 277 13.02 -20.78 -10.57
C VAL A 277 14.44 -20.28 -10.33
N LYS A 278 14.89 -19.34 -11.16
CA LYS A 278 16.23 -18.75 -11.08
C LYS A 278 16.19 -17.24 -11.07
N CYS A 279 16.38 -16.66 -9.88
CA CYS A 279 16.45 -15.22 -9.70
C CYS A 279 17.82 -14.66 -10.07
N ARG A 280 17.84 -13.39 -10.44
CA ARG A 280 19.01 -12.58 -10.75
C ARG A 280 19.23 -11.54 -9.66
N PRO A 281 20.43 -10.96 -9.53
CA PRO A 281 20.72 -9.96 -8.49
C PRO A 281 19.87 -8.67 -8.55
N HIS A 282 19.23 -8.38 -9.69
CA HIS A 282 18.37 -7.21 -9.86
C HIS A 282 16.88 -7.52 -9.69
N ASP A 283 16.52 -8.79 -9.54
CA ASP A 283 15.14 -9.17 -9.27
C ASP A 283 14.82 -8.77 -7.82
N SER A 284 13.64 -8.19 -7.62
CA SER A 284 13.20 -7.67 -6.31
C SER A 284 12.16 -8.57 -5.64
N THR A 285 11.49 -9.41 -6.43
CA THR A 285 10.50 -10.38 -5.97
C THR A 285 10.63 -11.67 -6.76
N VAL A 286 10.23 -12.79 -6.16
CA VAL A 286 10.30 -14.12 -6.80
C VAL A 286 9.49 -14.19 -8.10
N TRP A 287 8.49 -13.33 -8.24
CA TRP A 287 7.60 -13.25 -9.41
C TRP A 287 8.28 -12.68 -10.66
N GLN A 288 9.38 -11.96 -10.50
CA GLN A 288 10.19 -11.43 -11.60
C GLN A 288 11.23 -12.44 -12.10
N CYS A 289 11.49 -13.48 -11.30
CA CYS A 289 12.51 -14.46 -11.59
C CYS A 289 12.08 -15.36 -12.77
N PRO A 290 12.98 -15.62 -13.73
CA PRO A 290 12.77 -16.65 -14.74
C PRO A 290 12.38 -18.00 -14.13
N SER A 291 11.32 -18.61 -14.67
CA SER A 291 10.84 -19.95 -14.31
C SER A 291 10.22 -20.66 -15.51
N SER A 292 9.91 -21.95 -15.36
CA SER A 292 8.98 -22.66 -16.24
C SER A 292 7.57 -22.03 -16.17
N PRO A 293 6.71 -22.23 -17.18
CA PRO A 293 5.30 -21.83 -17.12
C PRO A 293 4.59 -22.44 -15.91
N TRP A 294 3.69 -21.68 -15.29
CA TRP A 294 2.95 -22.10 -14.11
C TRP A 294 2.19 -23.41 -14.33
N GLY A 295 2.36 -24.36 -13.40
CA GLY A 295 1.74 -25.68 -13.45
C GLY A 295 2.40 -26.65 -14.44
N GLN A 296 3.40 -26.21 -15.22
CA GLN A 296 4.25 -27.10 -16.02
C GLN A 296 5.52 -27.40 -15.23
N ASN A 297 5.64 -28.64 -14.77
CA ASN A 297 6.77 -29.12 -13.99
C ASN A 297 7.05 -30.59 -14.30
N ASP A 298 8.27 -31.03 -14.01
CA ASP A 298 8.72 -32.42 -14.09
C ASP A 298 9.12 -33.00 -12.72
N CYS A 299 8.66 -32.37 -11.63
CA CYS A 299 9.14 -32.61 -10.27
C CYS A 299 8.38 -33.76 -9.57
N GLY A 300 9.13 -34.64 -8.91
CA GLY A 300 8.63 -35.70 -8.04
C GLY A 300 8.07 -35.21 -6.69
N GLU A 301 7.53 -36.13 -5.88
CA GLU A 301 7.02 -35.82 -4.53
C GLU A 301 8.11 -35.39 -3.53
N ASP A 302 9.37 -35.74 -3.81
CA ASP A 302 10.60 -35.51 -3.05
C ASP A 302 11.48 -34.39 -3.62
N GLU A 303 10.99 -33.64 -4.61
CA GLU A 303 11.71 -32.54 -5.26
C GLU A 303 11.14 -31.17 -4.90
N VAL A 304 10.60 -31.00 -3.69
CA VAL A 304 10.08 -29.72 -3.21
C VAL A 304 11.20 -28.88 -2.60
N ALA A 305 11.27 -27.60 -2.96
CA ALA A 305 12.22 -26.67 -2.37
C ALA A 305 11.92 -26.44 -0.89
N LYS A 306 12.92 -26.66 -0.05
CA LYS A 306 12.95 -26.22 1.35
C LYS A 306 14.03 -25.16 1.53
N ILE A 307 13.67 -24.07 2.22
CA ILE A 307 14.58 -22.97 2.53
C ILE A 307 14.71 -22.84 4.04
N THR A 308 15.94 -22.60 4.52
CA THR A 308 16.21 -22.13 5.88
C THR A 308 16.85 -20.76 5.79
N CYS A 309 16.18 -19.73 6.30
CA CYS A 309 16.68 -18.36 6.28
C CYS A 309 17.61 -18.08 7.45
N SER A 310 18.56 -17.17 7.23
CA SER A 310 19.54 -16.74 8.23
C SER A 310 19.84 -15.25 8.10
N CYS A 311 20.20 -14.63 9.23
CA CYS A 311 20.60 -13.23 9.28
C CYS A 311 22.11 -13.01 9.02
N GLU A 312 22.89 -14.08 8.85
CA GLU A 312 24.34 -13.99 8.70
C GLU A 312 24.77 -13.84 7.22
N MET A 313 25.69 -12.91 6.97
CA MET A 313 26.48 -12.89 5.74
C MET A 313 27.62 -13.89 5.91
N MET A 314 27.60 -14.97 5.14
CA MET A 314 28.69 -15.96 5.08
C MET A 314 29.59 -15.66 3.89
#